data_AF-A0A061DBF4-F1
#
_entry.id   AF-A0A061DBF4-F1
#
_cell.length_a   1.000
_cell.length_b   1.000
_cell.length_c   1.000
_cell.angle_alpha   90.00
_cell.angle_beta   90.00
_cell.angle_gamma   90.00
#
_symmetry.space_group_name_H-M   'P 1'
#
loop_
_entity.id
_entity.type
_entity.pdbx_description
1 polymer ?
#
loop_
_entity_poly.entity_id
_entity_poly.type
_entity_poly.pdbx_seq_one_letter_code
_entity_poly.pdbx_strand_id
1 'polypeptide(L)'
;MVYTSLTEAPHNVKEGIDWLVAVKGTDAEKNVKAMGAAVYELLADKPVGFTDVTALWNVKFATKKFLQQDEIKDMWPVKELSKRYYEFMDKSPEAIAKAPAMVPKSDYENVIKTRGLTAEVIGQNLGEVVEGCEKLLQGIKVPEQYESAYGSEATWDASCAAKPEACAVVFVGIAPMLYTGLGAMWDASHLEMSKKSAGAARVLQALGFVEPQCRARMTVSNALRGLRGIDLHILDTLYDLSGFWAFY
;
A
#
# COMPACT_ATOMS: atom_id res chain seq x y z
N MET A 1 -10.14 -18.35 -1.07
CA MET A 1 -10.43 -18.25 0.39
C MET A 1 -10.76 -16.80 0.64
N VAL A 2 -11.88 -16.53 1.31
CA VAL A 2 -12.31 -15.16 1.64
C VAL A 2 -11.91 -14.91 3.09
N TYR A 3 -11.18 -13.82 3.33
CA TYR A 3 -10.77 -13.38 4.67
C TYR A 3 -11.98 -12.93 5.47
N THR A 4 -11.98 -13.26 6.75
CA THR A 4 -13.06 -12.95 7.69
C THR A 4 -12.65 -11.89 8.71
N SER A 5 -11.37 -11.52 8.75
CA SER A 5 -10.85 -10.45 9.61
C SER A 5 -9.90 -9.52 8.87
N LEU A 6 -9.96 -8.23 9.22
CA LEU A 6 -8.98 -7.21 8.77
C LEU A 6 -7.59 -7.39 9.39
N THR A 7 -7.39 -8.35 10.30
CA THR A 7 -6.06 -8.71 10.81
C THR A 7 -5.36 -9.76 9.93
N GLU A 8 -6.08 -10.37 8.98
CA GLU A 8 -5.53 -11.28 7.99
C GLU A 8 -4.84 -10.48 6.88
N ALA A 9 -3.56 -10.75 6.66
CA ALA A 9 -2.71 -9.95 5.80
C ALA A 9 -2.97 -10.22 4.30
N PRO A 10 -3.13 -9.17 3.48
CA PRO A 10 -3.10 -9.26 2.03
C PRO A 10 -1.78 -9.82 1.47
N HIS A 11 -1.85 -10.52 0.34
CA HIS A 11 -0.71 -11.11 -0.37
C HIS A 11 -0.40 -10.46 -1.73
N ASN A 12 -1.29 -9.60 -2.23
CA ASN A 12 -1.12 -8.85 -3.47
C ASN A 12 -1.89 -7.51 -3.38
N VAL A 13 -1.75 -6.66 -4.40
CA VAL A 13 -2.37 -5.33 -4.41
C VAL A 13 -3.88 -5.37 -4.50
N LYS A 14 -4.48 -6.31 -5.23
CA LYS A 14 -5.94 -6.49 -5.24
C LYS A 14 -6.45 -6.73 -3.82
N GLU A 15 -5.85 -7.68 -3.11
CA GLU A 15 -6.23 -7.98 -1.72
C GLU A 15 -6.00 -6.77 -0.81
N GLY A 16 -4.92 -6.01 -1.01
CA GLY A 16 -4.67 -4.78 -0.25
C GLY A 16 -5.72 -3.69 -0.51
N ILE A 17 -6.19 -3.55 -1.74
CA ILE A 17 -7.28 -2.64 -2.11
C ILE A 17 -8.60 -3.12 -1.50
N ASP A 18 -8.91 -4.42 -1.59
CA ASP A 18 -10.10 -5.00 -0.94
C ASP A 18 -10.09 -4.78 0.57
N TRP A 19 -8.91 -4.89 1.20
CA TRP A 19 -8.72 -4.61 2.61
C TRP A 19 -9.06 -3.15 2.95
N LEU A 20 -8.58 -2.19 2.15
CA LEU A 20 -8.91 -0.76 2.33
C LEU A 20 -10.41 -0.48 2.18
N VAL A 21 -11.07 -1.13 1.22
CA VAL A 21 -12.52 -1.03 1.03
C VAL A 21 -13.28 -1.65 2.20
N ALA A 22 -12.79 -2.77 2.75
CA ALA A 22 -13.39 -3.42 3.91
C ALA A 22 -13.20 -2.60 5.21
N VAL A 23 -12.04 -1.96 5.39
CA VAL A 23 -11.79 -0.98 6.46
C VAL A 23 -12.79 0.17 6.38
N LYS A 24 -12.98 0.75 5.19
CA LYS A 24 -13.96 1.82 4.97
C LYS A 24 -15.34 1.40 5.45
N GLY A 25 -15.79 0.21 5.04
CA GLY A 25 -17.09 -0.32 5.43
C GLY A 25 -18.25 0.63 5.09
N THR A 26 -19.30 0.63 5.92
CA THR A 26 -20.47 1.49 5.74
C THR A 26 -20.34 2.88 6.34
N ASP A 27 -19.40 3.08 7.27
CA ASP A 27 -19.12 4.35 7.95
C ASP A 27 -17.66 4.75 7.70
N ALA A 28 -17.42 5.28 6.50
CA ALA A 28 -16.10 5.63 6.02
C ALA A 28 -15.40 6.66 6.92
N GLU A 29 -16.14 7.69 7.34
CA GLU A 29 -15.61 8.78 8.15
C GLU A 29 -15.11 8.25 9.51
N LYS A 30 -15.94 7.48 10.21
CA LYS A 30 -15.56 6.90 11.50
C LYS A 30 -14.38 5.93 11.36
N ASN A 31 -14.48 4.98 10.43
CA ASN A 31 -13.53 3.86 10.37
C ASN A 31 -12.15 4.31 9.87
N VAL A 32 -12.10 5.16 8.84
CA VAL A 32 -10.82 5.66 8.30
C VAL A 32 -10.16 6.62 9.29
N LYS A 33 -10.94 7.45 10.00
CA LYS A 33 -10.41 8.29 11.08
C LYS A 33 -9.82 7.45 12.22
N ALA A 34 -10.50 6.37 12.61
CA ALA A 34 -10.00 5.46 13.63
C ALA A 34 -8.73 4.72 13.17
N MET A 35 -8.64 4.33 11.90
CA MET A 35 -7.41 3.82 11.30
C MET A 35 -6.27 4.85 11.36
N GLY A 36 -6.55 6.10 10.99
CA GLY A 36 -5.55 7.18 11.03
C GLY A 36 -5.00 7.42 12.44
N ALA A 37 -5.86 7.39 13.45
CA ALA A 37 -5.44 7.45 14.84
C ALA A 37 -4.57 6.25 15.24
N ALA A 38 -4.96 5.03 14.87
CA ALA A 38 -4.18 3.83 15.18
C ALA A 38 -2.81 3.81 14.48
N VAL A 39 -2.73 4.28 13.23
CA VAL A 39 -1.46 4.43 12.49
C VAL A 39 -0.58 5.51 13.12
N TYR A 40 -1.17 6.65 13.53
CA TYR A 40 -0.45 7.68 14.25
C TYR A 40 0.16 7.14 15.55
N GLU A 41 -0.64 6.48 16.39
CA GLU A 41 -0.18 5.88 17.65
C GLU A 41 0.93 4.84 17.42
N LEU A 42 0.80 4.03 16.36
CA LEU A 42 1.80 3.03 16.02
C LEU A 42 3.13 3.66 15.58
N LEU A 43 3.13 4.83 14.91
CA LEU A 43 4.32 5.41 14.27
C LEU A 43 4.96 6.57 15.05
N ALA A 44 4.16 7.35 15.78
CA ALA A 44 4.59 8.62 16.37
C ALA A 44 5.78 8.45 17.33
N ASP A 45 5.79 7.39 18.14
CA ASP A 45 6.84 7.17 19.14
C ASP A 45 7.94 6.19 18.71
N LYS A 46 7.91 5.73 17.46
CA LYS A 46 8.94 4.80 16.98
C LYS A 46 10.27 5.54 16.73
N PRO A 47 11.38 5.03 17.29
CA PRO A 47 12.69 5.59 17.02
C PRO A 47 13.06 5.38 15.55
N VAL A 48 13.88 6.28 15.01
CA VAL A 48 14.61 6.01 13.77
C VAL A 48 15.59 4.88 14.04
N GLY A 49 15.56 3.85 13.21
CA GLY A 49 16.33 2.63 13.40
C GLY A 49 15.51 1.39 13.07
N PHE A 50 15.89 0.27 13.67
CA PHE A 50 15.13 -0.97 13.60
C PHE A 50 14.35 -1.16 14.90
N THR A 51 13.03 -1.24 14.79
CA THR A 51 12.12 -1.66 15.84
C THR A 51 11.51 -2.99 15.44
N ASP A 52 11.71 -4.03 16.25
CA ASP A 52 11.04 -5.29 16.02
C ASP A 52 9.56 -5.20 16.42
N VAL A 53 8.69 -5.43 15.45
CA VAL A 53 7.25 -5.60 15.65
C VAL A 53 6.90 -6.96 15.05
N THR A 54 6.88 -8.00 15.89
CA THR A 54 6.63 -9.39 15.44
C THR A 54 5.36 -9.52 14.62
N ALA A 55 4.32 -8.73 14.93
CA ALA A 55 3.06 -8.72 14.19
C ALA A 55 3.21 -8.24 12.72
N LEU A 56 4.24 -7.46 12.39
CA LEU A 56 4.54 -7.03 11.01
C LEU A 56 5.17 -8.14 10.17
N TRP A 57 5.78 -9.17 10.76
CA TRP A 57 6.61 -10.13 10.03
C TRP A 57 5.84 -10.88 8.95
N ASN A 58 4.62 -11.33 9.26
CA ASN A 58 3.79 -12.06 8.30
C ASN A 58 3.43 -11.18 7.09
N VAL A 59 3.07 -9.92 7.34
CA VAL A 59 2.73 -8.96 6.29
C VAL A 59 3.97 -8.62 5.47
N LYS A 60 5.10 -8.35 6.13
CA LYS A 60 6.41 -8.11 5.49
C LYS A 60 6.82 -9.26 4.59
N PHE A 61 6.61 -10.50 5.02
CA PHE A 61 6.90 -11.69 4.21
C PHE A 61 6.02 -11.75 2.96
N ALA A 62 4.72 -11.49 3.11
CA ALA A 62 3.78 -11.44 1.99
C ALA A 62 4.19 -10.36 0.97
N THR A 63 4.50 -9.14 1.45
CA THR A 63 5.00 -8.05 0.60
C THR A 63 6.31 -8.41 -0.08
N LYS A 64 7.27 -9.00 0.64
CA LYS A 64 8.55 -9.43 0.08
C LYS A 64 8.36 -10.44 -1.06
N LYS A 65 7.44 -11.40 -0.89
CA LYS A 65 7.09 -12.37 -1.93
C LYS A 65 6.43 -11.71 -3.14
N PHE A 66 5.56 -10.73 -2.92
CA PHE A 66 4.96 -9.93 -4.01
C PHE A 66 6.03 -9.19 -4.82
N LEU A 67 7.00 -8.52 -4.17
CA LEU A 67 8.07 -7.78 -4.84
C LEU A 67 9.00 -8.66 -5.71
N GLN A 68 8.98 -9.98 -5.49
CA GLN A 68 9.80 -10.94 -6.25
C GLN A 68 9.12 -11.45 -7.53
N GLN A 69 7.87 -11.09 -7.80
CA GLN A 69 7.16 -11.57 -9.00
C GLN A 69 7.88 -11.12 -10.29
N ASP A 70 8.08 -12.06 -11.22
CA ASP A 70 8.88 -11.86 -12.43
C ASP A 70 8.34 -10.74 -13.33
N GLU A 71 7.03 -10.52 -13.30
CA GLU A 71 6.32 -9.52 -14.08
C GLU A 71 6.60 -8.08 -13.63
N ILE A 72 6.96 -7.87 -12.36
CA ILE A 72 7.10 -6.52 -11.78
C ILE A 72 8.46 -6.26 -11.11
N LYS A 73 9.23 -7.30 -10.77
CA LYS A 73 10.51 -7.18 -10.03
C LYS A 73 11.53 -6.26 -10.67
N ASP A 74 11.45 -6.11 -11.99
CA ASP A 74 12.38 -5.31 -12.78
C ASP A 74 11.95 -3.86 -12.98
N MET A 75 10.73 -3.50 -12.57
CA MET A 75 10.18 -2.14 -12.69
C MET A 75 10.78 -1.21 -11.63
N TRP A 76 10.91 0.07 -11.97
CA TRP A 76 11.61 1.05 -11.12
C TRP A 76 11.09 1.11 -9.67
N PRO A 77 9.78 1.22 -9.37
CA PRO A 77 9.28 1.28 -7.99
C PRO A 77 9.63 0.02 -7.19
N VAL A 78 9.54 -1.15 -7.82
CA VAL A 78 9.78 -2.45 -7.18
C VAL A 78 11.26 -2.67 -6.92
N LYS A 79 12.12 -2.32 -7.88
CA LYS A 79 13.59 -2.39 -7.71
C LYS A 79 14.06 -1.50 -6.57
N GLU A 80 13.54 -0.29 -6.53
CA GLU A 80 13.91 0.70 -5.51
C GLU A 80 13.48 0.22 -4.13
N LEU A 81 12.25 -0.26 -3.98
CA LEU A 81 11.79 -0.78 -2.69
C LEU A 81 12.48 -2.10 -2.29
N SER A 82 12.75 -2.99 -3.24
CA SER A 82 13.36 -4.29 -2.95
C SER A 82 14.69 -4.13 -2.21
N LYS A 83 15.53 -3.16 -2.58
CA LYS A 83 16.79 -2.88 -1.87
C LYS A 83 16.57 -2.71 -0.37
N ARG A 84 15.52 -2.00 0.06
CA ARG A 84 15.19 -1.75 1.48
C ARG A 84 14.77 -3.01 2.25
N TYR A 85 14.35 -4.08 1.57
CA TYR A 85 14.00 -5.36 2.19
C TYR A 85 15.18 -6.36 2.27
N TYR A 86 16.24 -6.14 1.50
CA TYR A 86 17.38 -7.06 1.39
C TYR A 86 18.70 -6.46 1.88
N GLU A 87 18.83 -5.14 1.85
CA GLU A 87 20.01 -4.41 2.32
C GLU A 87 19.66 -3.75 3.65
N PHE A 88 20.51 -3.94 4.66
CA PHE A 88 20.39 -3.18 5.90
C PHE A 88 20.65 -1.71 5.59
N MET A 89 19.64 -0.86 5.78
CA MET A 89 19.86 0.58 5.69
C MET A 89 20.79 0.99 6.84
N ASP A 90 21.95 1.57 6.49
CA ASP A 90 22.82 2.20 7.48
C ASP A 90 22.13 3.46 7.99
N LYS A 91 21.52 3.35 9.17
CA LYS A 91 20.79 4.42 9.85
C LYS A 91 21.66 5.13 10.89
N SER A 92 22.98 4.98 10.85
CA SER A 92 23.88 5.74 11.73
C SER A 92 23.74 7.24 11.47
N PRO A 93 23.88 8.10 12.50
CA PRO A 93 23.86 9.55 12.32
C PRO A 93 24.84 10.03 11.23
N GLU A 94 26.02 9.40 11.09
CA GLU A 94 26.96 9.71 10.02
C GLU A 94 26.45 9.32 8.63
N ALA A 95 25.79 8.16 8.49
CA ALA A 95 25.20 7.73 7.21
C ALA A 95 24.01 8.62 6.83
N ILE A 96 23.17 9.00 7.80
CA ILE A 96 22.06 9.93 7.61
C ILE A 96 22.55 11.31 7.19
N ALA A 97 23.59 11.85 7.85
CA ALA A 97 24.19 13.14 7.51
C ALA A 97 24.85 13.13 6.11
N LYS A 98 25.26 11.96 5.62
CA LYS A 98 25.84 11.74 4.29
C LYS A 98 24.82 11.30 3.25
N ALA A 99 23.57 11.08 3.64
CA ALA A 99 22.54 10.61 2.72
C ALA A 99 22.42 11.62 1.57
N PRO A 100 22.50 11.17 0.31
CA PRO A 100 22.29 12.03 -0.84
C PRO A 100 20.96 12.76 -0.72
N ALA A 101 20.87 13.99 -1.21
CA ALA A 101 19.60 14.76 -1.27
C ALA A 101 18.47 14.05 -2.04
N MET A 102 18.77 12.94 -2.73
CA MET A 102 17.85 12.09 -3.46
C MET A 102 17.26 10.92 -2.64
N VAL A 103 17.76 10.65 -1.43
CA VAL A 103 17.16 9.62 -0.55
C VAL A 103 15.94 10.23 0.13
N PRO A 104 14.75 9.57 0.06
CA PRO A 104 13.56 10.06 0.74
C PRO A 104 13.80 10.20 2.24
N LYS A 105 13.40 11.34 2.82
CA LYS A 105 13.51 11.56 4.27
C LYS A 105 12.79 10.48 5.08
N SER A 106 11.74 9.88 4.53
CA SER A 106 11.02 8.75 5.14
C SER A 106 11.85 7.50 5.38
N ASP A 107 13.05 7.41 4.80
CA ASP A 107 13.95 6.29 5.04
C ASP A 107 14.74 6.44 6.34
N TYR A 108 14.93 7.68 6.82
CA TYR A 108 15.85 7.98 7.92
C TYR A 108 15.36 9.05 8.91
N GLU A 109 14.19 9.63 8.68
CA GLU A 109 13.51 10.53 9.62
C GLU A 109 12.15 9.95 9.99
N ASN A 110 11.76 10.15 11.25
CA ASN A 110 10.38 9.91 11.64
C ASN A 110 9.49 11.01 11.03
N VAL A 111 8.89 10.71 9.87
CA VAL A 111 8.08 11.66 9.10
C VAL A 111 6.86 12.16 9.84
N ILE A 112 6.35 11.40 10.83
CA ILE A 112 5.28 11.87 11.70
C ILE A 112 5.74 13.10 12.47
N LYS A 113 6.95 13.05 13.03
CA LYS A 113 7.54 14.18 13.78
C LYS A 113 8.04 15.28 12.85
N THR A 114 8.79 14.94 11.79
CA THR A 114 9.47 15.96 10.98
C THR A 114 8.52 16.73 10.07
N ARG A 115 7.39 16.14 9.66
CA ARG A 115 6.34 16.84 8.91
C ARG A 115 5.18 17.32 9.80
N GLY A 116 5.23 17.06 11.11
CA GLY A 116 4.17 17.45 12.05
C GLY A 116 2.82 16.81 11.73
N LEU A 117 2.81 15.56 11.24
CA LEU A 117 1.58 14.86 10.92
C LEU A 117 0.81 14.58 12.20
N THR A 118 -0.49 14.88 12.21
CA THR A 118 -1.41 14.54 13.29
C THR A 118 -2.24 13.31 12.90
N ALA A 119 -2.88 12.67 13.88
CA ALA A 119 -3.85 11.59 13.62
C ALA A 119 -4.96 12.02 12.63
N GLU A 120 -5.40 13.27 12.69
CA GLU A 120 -6.41 13.82 11.78
C GLU A 120 -5.89 13.92 10.35
N VAL A 121 -4.68 14.47 10.15
CA VAL A 121 -4.05 14.58 8.82
C VAL A 121 -3.80 13.19 8.23
N ILE A 122 -3.34 12.24 9.04
CA ILE A 122 -3.16 10.85 8.58
C ILE A 122 -4.51 10.25 8.18
N GLY A 123 -5.57 10.46 8.97
CA GLY A 123 -6.92 10.02 8.63
C GLY A 123 -7.43 10.60 7.31
N GLN A 124 -7.18 11.89 7.04
CA GLN A 124 -7.52 12.54 5.77
C GLN A 124 -6.76 11.92 4.60
N ASN A 125 -5.43 11.80 4.70
CA ASN A 125 -4.60 11.20 3.66
C ASN A 125 -4.98 9.74 3.39
N LEU A 126 -5.31 8.97 4.44
CA LEU A 126 -5.83 7.61 4.28
C LEU A 126 -7.18 7.59 3.57
N GLY A 127 -8.04 8.57 3.83
CA GLY A 127 -9.31 8.74 3.12
C GLY A 127 -9.08 8.90 1.61
N GLU A 128 -8.10 9.71 1.22
CA GLU A 128 -7.73 9.92 -0.19
C GLU A 128 -7.14 8.64 -0.81
N VAL A 129 -6.28 7.92 -0.09
CA VAL A 129 -5.75 6.61 -0.52
C VAL A 129 -6.89 5.62 -0.77
N VAL A 130 -7.84 5.51 0.16
CA VAL A 130 -9.00 4.60 0.05
C VAL A 130 -9.87 4.99 -1.14
N GLU A 131 -10.20 6.27 -1.29
CA GLU A 131 -11.03 6.78 -2.39
C GLU A 131 -10.36 6.54 -3.76
N GLY A 132 -9.04 6.79 -3.84
CA GLY A 132 -8.25 6.53 -5.04
C GLY A 132 -8.25 5.05 -5.42
N CYS A 133 -8.05 4.17 -4.44
CA CYS A 133 -8.12 2.72 -4.63
C CYS A 133 -9.52 2.25 -5.05
N GLU A 134 -10.59 2.83 -4.51
CA GLU A 134 -11.96 2.52 -4.91
C GLU A 134 -12.25 2.93 -6.36
N LYS A 135 -11.81 4.14 -6.76
CA LYS A 135 -11.94 4.61 -8.15
C LYS A 135 -11.19 3.71 -9.12
N LEU A 136 -9.97 3.29 -8.75
CA LEU A 136 -9.19 2.32 -9.51
C LEU A 136 -9.96 1.00 -9.65
N LEU A 137 -10.45 0.47 -8.54
CA LEU A 137 -11.20 -0.78 -8.51
C LEU A 137 -12.47 -0.70 -9.38
N GLN A 138 -13.24 0.39 -9.30
CA GLN A 138 -14.42 0.64 -10.16
C GLN A 138 -14.07 0.70 -11.65
N GLY A 139 -12.88 1.19 -12.00
CA GLY A 139 -12.38 1.23 -13.36
C GLY A 139 -12.00 -0.14 -13.93
N ILE A 140 -11.53 -1.05 -13.06
CA ILE A 140 -10.99 -2.36 -13.44
C ILE A 140 -12.04 -3.48 -13.35
N LYS A 141 -12.89 -3.46 -12.33
CA LYS A 141 -13.75 -4.59 -11.99
C LYS A 141 -14.88 -4.82 -13.00
N VAL A 142 -15.29 -6.07 -13.12
CA VAL A 142 -16.58 -6.45 -13.69
C VAL A 142 -17.56 -6.68 -12.54
N PRO A 143 -18.60 -5.84 -12.35
CA PRO A 143 -19.39 -5.80 -11.11
C PRO A 143 -19.93 -7.16 -10.63
N GLU A 144 -20.44 -7.98 -11.55
CA GLU A 144 -21.08 -9.27 -11.22
C GLU A 144 -20.08 -10.43 -11.11
N GLN A 145 -18.82 -10.20 -11.47
CA GLN A 145 -17.77 -11.23 -11.50
C GLN A 145 -16.65 -10.92 -10.50
N TYR A 146 -16.68 -9.74 -9.87
CA TYR A 146 -15.68 -9.32 -8.92
C TYR A 146 -15.93 -9.94 -7.55
N GLU A 147 -14.96 -10.69 -7.06
CA GLU A 147 -15.00 -11.28 -5.72
C GLU A 147 -14.00 -10.56 -4.82
N SER A 148 -14.50 -9.86 -3.81
CA SER A 148 -13.65 -9.28 -2.76
C SER A 148 -12.89 -10.37 -2.02
N ALA A 149 -11.62 -10.13 -1.72
CA ALA A 149 -10.85 -11.01 -0.85
C ALA A 149 -11.33 -10.98 0.61
N TYR A 150 -12.02 -9.92 1.02
CA TYR A 150 -12.54 -9.73 2.38
C TYR A 150 -14.06 -9.86 2.38
N GLY A 151 -14.56 -10.74 3.25
CA GLY A 151 -15.98 -11.04 3.42
C GLY A 151 -16.72 -10.01 4.25
N SER A 152 -18.03 -10.17 4.39
CA SER A 152 -18.89 -9.27 5.16
C SER A 152 -18.56 -9.20 6.65
N GLU A 153 -17.86 -10.21 7.17
CA GLU A 153 -17.42 -10.30 8.57
C GLU A 153 -16.20 -9.43 8.86
N ALA A 154 -15.37 -9.15 7.82
CA ALA A 154 -14.12 -8.43 7.94
C ALA A 154 -14.35 -6.91 8.04
N THR A 155 -15.01 -6.48 9.11
CA THR A 155 -15.34 -5.08 9.39
C THR A 155 -14.38 -4.48 10.43
N TRP A 156 -14.29 -3.15 10.44
CA TRP A 156 -13.54 -2.43 11.46
C TRP A 156 -14.01 -2.78 12.88
N ASP A 157 -15.32 -2.76 13.12
CA ASP A 157 -15.88 -3.03 14.46
C ASP A 157 -15.59 -4.48 14.92
N ALA A 158 -15.65 -5.47 14.01
CA ALA A 158 -15.37 -6.86 14.34
C ALA A 158 -13.87 -7.18 14.49
N SER A 159 -13.01 -6.52 13.72
CA SER A 159 -11.58 -6.88 13.61
C SER A 159 -10.65 -5.95 14.38
N CYS A 160 -10.93 -4.65 14.38
CA CYS A 160 -9.98 -3.61 14.76
C CYS A 160 -10.40 -2.85 16.02
N ALA A 161 -11.70 -2.64 16.27
CA ALA A 161 -12.15 -1.73 17.35
C ALA A 161 -11.61 -2.09 18.74
N ALA A 162 -11.47 -3.39 19.05
CA ALA A 162 -10.90 -3.84 20.32
C ALA A 162 -9.37 -3.68 20.41
N LYS A 163 -8.66 -3.76 19.28
CA LYS A 163 -7.20 -3.59 19.20
C LYS A 163 -6.82 -2.90 17.88
N PRO A 164 -6.99 -1.56 17.79
CA PRO A 164 -6.78 -0.83 16.53
C PRO A 164 -5.36 -0.96 15.97
N GLU A 165 -4.37 -1.08 16.86
CA GLU A 165 -2.96 -1.33 16.52
C GLU A 165 -2.78 -2.55 15.59
N ALA A 166 -3.59 -3.61 15.77
CA ALA A 166 -3.47 -4.81 14.93
C ALA A 166 -3.75 -4.52 13.45
N CYS A 167 -4.74 -3.68 13.17
CA CYS A 167 -5.07 -3.26 11.81
C CYS A 167 -4.11 -2.18 11.29
N ALA A 168 -3.61 -1.31 12.17
CA ALA A 168 -2.54 -0.37 11.81
C ALA A 168 -1.26 -1.12 11.37
N VAL A 169 -0.91 -2.20 12.07
CA VAL A 169 0.20 -3.10 11.68
C VAL A 169 -0.04 -3.70 10.30
N VAL A 170 -1.26 -4.19 10.01
CA VAL A 170 -1.57 -4.69 8.66
C VAL A 170 -1.40 -3.59 7.62
N PHE A 171 -1.98 -2.40 7.85
CA PHE A 171 -1.85 -1.27 6.93
C PHE A 171 -0.40 -0.89 6.66
N VAL A 172 0.37 -0.61 7.71
CA VAL A 172 1.79 -0.23 7.60
C VAL A 172 2.59 -1.32 6.89
N GLY A 173 2.26 -2.59 7.13
CA GLY A 173 2.89 -3.73 6.47
C GLY A 173 2.56 -3.85 4.99
N ILE A 174 1.33 -3.54 4.56
CA ILE A 174 0.92 -3.60 3.14
C ILE A 174 1.18 -2.31 2.37
N ALA A 175 1.40 -1.18 3.03
CA ALA A 175 1.66 0.10 2.39
C ALA A 175 2.82 0.05 1.36
N PRO A 176 3.95 -0.65 1.61
CA PRO A 176 4.99 -0.84 0.59
C PRO A 176 4.51 -1.62 -0.65
N MET A 177 3.67 -2.63 -0.45
CA MET A 177 3.08 -3.42 -1.54
C MET A 177 2.12 -2.56 -2.39
N LEU A 178 1.27 -1.76 -1.73
CA LEU A 178 0.37 -0.83 -2.40
C LEU A 178 1.15 0.24 -3.16
N TYR A 179 2.13 0.88 -2.53
CA TYR A 179 3.01 1.88 -3.16
C TYR A 179 3.64 1.33 -4.45
N THR A 180 4.31 0.17 -4.35
CA THR A 180 5.03 -0.39 -5.49
C THR A 180 4.13 -0.90 -6.59
N GLY A 181 3.02 -1.57 -6.26
CA GLY A 181 2.14 -2.09 -7.30
C GLY A 181 1.31 -1.00 -7.99
N LEU A 182 0.85 0.02 -7.26
CA LEU A 182 0.22 1.19 -7.86
C LEU A 182 1.21 1.98 -8.72
N GLY A 183 2.44 2.17 -8.23
CA GLY A 183 3.52 2.79 -8.99
C GLY A 183 3.92 1.99 -10.24
N ALA A 184 3.98 0.66 -10.15
CA ALA A 184 4.23 -0.21 -11.30
C ALA A 184 3.12 -0.09 -12.35
N MET A 185 1.86 -0.05 -11.91
CA MET A 185 0.73 0.15 -12.82
C MET A 185 0.78 1.53 -13.50
N TRP A 186 1.18 2.57 -12.75
CA TRP A 186 1.40 3.91 -13.28
C TRP A 186 2.48 3.92 -14.37
N ASP A 187 3.64 3.33 -14.08
CA ASP A 187 4.79 3.26 -14.99
C ASP A 187 4.45 2.46 -16.26
N ALA A 188 3.86 1.27 -16.10
CA ALA A 188 3.38 0.47 -17.23
C ALA A 188 2.40 1.23 -18.12
N SER A 189 1.46 1.95 -17.52
CA SER A 189 0.45 2.72 -18.27
C SER A 189 1.09 3.82 -19.12
N HIS A 190 2.13 4.49 -18.62
CA HIS A 190 2.89 5.49 -19.38
C HIS A 190 3.75 4.86 -20.49
N LEU A 191 4.38 3.71 -20.21
CA LEU A 191 5.20 2.99 -21.20
C LEU A 191 4.34 2.44 -22.35
N GLU A 192 3.15 1.91 -22.08
CA GLU A 192 2.25 1.43 -23.13
C GLU A 192 1.72 2.59 -24.01
N MET A 193 1.46 3.77 -23.44
CA MET A 193 1.14 4.98 -24.23
C MET A 193 2.25 5.30 -25.25
N SER A 194 3.50 5.03 -24.89
CA SER A 194 4.65 5.21 -25.78
C SER A 194 4.84 4.09 -26.82
N LYS A 195 3.91 3.11 -26.89
CA LYS A 195 3.96 1.89 -27.73
C LYS A 195 5.19 1.01 -27.46
N LYS A 196 5.80 1.12 -26.27
CA LYS A 196 7.04 0.41 -25.92
C LYS A 196 6.83 -0.92 -25.20
N SER A 197 5.61 -1.30 -24.82
CA SER A 197 5.34 -2.65 -24.27
C SER A 197 3.86 -3.03 -24.28
N ALA A 198 3.60 -4.34 -24.09
CA ALA A 198 2.30 -4.95 -23.79
C ALA A 198 2.20 -5.35 -22.29
N GLY A 199 2.85 -4.57 -21.42
CA GLY A 199 3.06 -4.90 -20.01
C GLY A 199 1.87 -4.66 -19.06
N ALA A 200 0.93 -3.76 -19.35
CA ALA A 200 -0.09 -3.35 -18.37
C ALA A 200 -1.02 -4.50 -17.96
N ALA A 201 -1.37 -5.39 -18.90
CA ALA A 201 -2.15 -6.58 -18.60
C ALA A 201 -1.39 -7.58 -17.71
N ARG A 202 -0.08 -7.76 -17.94
CA ARG A 202 0.77 -8.62 -17.10
C ARG A 202 0.96 -8.04 -15.71
N VAL A 203 1.14 -6.72 -15.60
CA VAL A 203 1.20 -6.02 -14.32
C VAL A 203 -0.10 -6.21 -13.56
N LEU A 204 -1.26 -6.00 -14.18
CA LEU A 204 -2.56 -6.24 -13.54
C LEU A 204 -2.70 -7.66 -13.00
N GLN A 205 -2.28 -8.66 -13.77
CA GLN A 205 -2.29 -10.05 -13.33
C GLN A 205 -1.39 -10.27 -12.10
N ALA A 206 -0.18 -9.69 -12.10
CA ALA A 206 0.75 -9.72 -10.98
C ALA A 206 0.20 -9.01 -9.71
N LEU A 207 -0.56 -7.94 -9.91
CA LEU A 207 -1.29 -7.25 -8.84
C LEU A 207 -2.46 -8.06 -8.26
N GLY A 208 -2.83 -9.20 -8.87
CA GLY A 208 -3.91 -10.07 -8.45
C GLY A 208 -5.23 -9.87 -9.21
N PHE A 209 -5.29 -8.95 -10.17
CA PHE A 209 -6.48 -8.71 -10.99
C PHE A 209 -6.53 -9.68 -12.18
N VAL A 210 -7.26 -10.78 -12.01
CA VAL A 210 -7.38 -11.85 -13.02
C VAL A 210 -8.77 -11.91 -13.66
N GLU A 211 -8.83 -12.31 -14.94
CA GLU A 211 -10.09 -12.60 -15.63
C GLU A 211 -10.76 -13.84 -14.98
N PRO A 212 -12.10 -13.88 -14.83
CA PRO A 212 -13.07 -12.93 -15.37
C PRO A 212 -13.38 -11.72 -14.45
N GLN A 213 -12.77 -11.65 -13.26
CA GLN A 213 -13.08 -10.62 -12.26
C GLN A 213 -12.70 -9.19 -12.69
N CYS A 214 -11.70 -9.09 -13.59
CA CYS A 214 -11.29 -7.85 -14.24
C CYS A 214 -11.72 -7.83 -15.71
N ARG A 215 -11.90 -6.62 -16.26
CA ARG A 215 -12.34 -6.44 -17.65
C ARG A 215 -11.34 -7.06 -18.63
N ALA A 216 -11.83 -7.95 -19.48
CA ALA A 216 -10.98 -8.63 -20.44
C ALA A 216 -10.26 -7.64 -21.36
N ARG A 217 -8.98 -7.91 -21.66
CA ARG A 217 -8.14 -7.08 -22.54
C ARG A 217 -8.19 -5.59 -22.15
N MET A 218 -8.00 -5.29 -20.86
CA MET A 218 -7.89 -3.92 -20.38
C MET A 218 -6.90 -3.14 -21.26
N THR A 219 -7.42 -2.14 -21.97
CA THR A 219 -6.59 -1.25 -22.76
C THR A 219 -5.87 -0.27 -21.82
N VAL A 220 -4.74 0.27 -22.27
CA VAL A 220 -4.02 1.40 -21.64
C VAL A 220 -4.98 2.48 -21.15
N SER A 221 -5.95 2.85 -21.98
CA SER A 221 -6.91 3.91 -21.67
C SER A 221 -7.81 3.57 -20.48
N ASN A 222 -8.18 2.29 -20.32
CA ASN A 222 -8.98 1.83 -19.18
C ASN A 222 -8.13 1.77 -17.90
N ALA A 223 -6.88 1.32 -18.00
CA ALA A 223 -5.93 1.32 -16.88
C ALA A 223 -5.65 2.74 -16.37
N LEU A 224 -5.34 3.67 -17.27
CA LEU A 224 -5.14 5.09 -16.94
C LEU A 224 -6.38 5.77 -16.37
N ARG A 225 -7.57 5.40 -16.85
CA ARG A 225 -8.82 5.94 -16.31
C ARG A 225 -9.03 5.50 -14.86
N GLY A 226 -8.75 4.23 -14.55
CA GLY A 226 -8.78 3.74 -13.17
C GLY A 226 -7.76 4.44 -12.29
N LEU A 227 -6.56 4.72 -12.81
CA LEU A 227 -5.50 5.42 -12.09
C LEU A 227 -5.75 6.91 -11.89
N ARG A 228 -6.80 7.53 -12.44
CA ARG A 228 -7.08 8.98 -12.24
C ARG A 228 -7.29 9.37 -10.79
N GLY A 229 -7.69 8.41 -9.95
CA GLY A 229 -7.83 8.61 -8.51
C GLY A 229 -6.55 8.38 -7.73
N ILE A 230 -5.49 7.90 -8.38
CA ILE A 230 -4.16 7.74 -7.80
C ILE A 230 -3.34 8.93 -8.34
N ASP A 231 -2.51 9.53 -7.50
CA ASP A 231 -1.54 10.54 -7.91
C ASP A 231 -0.25 10.39 -7.08
N LEU A 232 0.71 11.29 -7.29
CA LEU A 232 1.96 11.27 -6.53
C LEU A 232 1.72 11.46 -5.02
N HIS A 233 0.70 12.22 -4.62
CA HIS A 233 0.39 12.44 -3.22
C HIS A 233 -0.07 11.14 -2.52
N ILE A 234 -0.89 10.33 -3.19
CA ILE A 234 -1.30 9.01 -2.68
C ILE A 234 -0.10 8.07 -2.56
N LEU A 235 0.80 8.06 -3.56
CA LEU A 235 2.01 7.23 -3.50
C LEU A 235 2.95 7.69 -2.38
N ASP A 236 3.18 8.99 -2.24
CA ASP A 236 3.98 9.56 -1.17
C ASP A 236 3.39 9.26 0.20
N THR A 237 2.06 9.33 0.35
CA THR A 237 1.37 8.95 1.59
C THR A 237 1.60 7.48 1.93
N LEU A 238 1.43 6.56 0.97
CA LEU A 238 1.68 5.13 1.20
C LEU A 238 3.15 4.89 1.58
N TYR A 239 4.07 5.58 0.92
CA TYR A 239 5.49 5.49 1.22
C TYR A 239 5.82 6.00 2.63
N ASP A 240 5.32 7.18 2.98
CA ASP A 240 5.55 7.80 4.29
C ASP A 240 4.90 7.03 5.43
N LEU A 241 3.77 6.37 5.21
CA LEU A 241 3.11 5.57 6.24
C LEU A 241 3.62 4.11 6.28
N SER A 242 4.54 3.72 5.40
CA SER A 242 5.17 2.39 5.42
C SER A 242 6.13 2.18 6.60
N GLY A 243 6.53 3.25 7.30
CA GLY A 243 7.39 3.12 8.47
C GLY A 243 8.83 2.70 8.17
N PHE A 244 9.37 3.01 6.98
CA PHE A 244 10.72 2.57 6.58
C PHE A 244 11.81 2.99 7.57
N TRP A 245 11.75 4.22 8.10
CA TRP A 245 12.68 4.69 9.14
C TRP A 245 12.66 3.83 10.41
N ALA A 246 11.57 3.13 10.71
CA ALA A 246 11.37 2.42 11.97
C ALA A 246 11.45 0.89 11.85
N PHE A 247 10.99 0.29 10.74
CA PHE A 247 10.75 -1.15 10.68
C PHE A 247 11.59 -1.92 9.67
N TYR A 248 12.34 -1.24 8.79
CA TYR A 248 13.10 -1.84 7.69
C TYR A 248 14.56 -1.43 7.77
#